data_AF-A0A2U3JYI4-F1
#
_entry.id   AF-A0A2U3JYI4-F1
#
_cell.length_a   1.000
_cell.length_b   1.000
_cell.length_c   1.000
_cell.angle_alpha   90.00
_cell.angle_beta   90.00
_cell.angle_gamma   90.00
#
_symmetry.space_group_name_H-M   'P 1'
#
loop_
_entity.id
_entity.type
_entity.pdbx_description
1 polymer ?
#
loop_
_entity_poly.entity_id
_entity_poly.type
_entity_poly.pdbx_seq_one_letter_code
_entity_poly.pdbx_strand_id
1 'polypeptide(L)' 'MKTTVSSEGQIVLPAEFRRMDRIEPGQEFDVERIDRGDYRLVRRAAPPNEGAIEWLLACPQKDFFVPIDSESTDAL' A
#
# COMPACT_ATOMS: atom_id res chain seq x y z
N MET A 1 -6.14 -12.66 21.67
CA MET A 1 -4.76 -12.11 21.78
C MET A 1 -4.84 -10.67 22.26
N LYS A 2 -3.83 -10.18 23.00
CA LYS A 2 -3.80 -8.80 23.53
C LYS A 2 -2.51 -8.12 23.09
N THR A 3 -2.55 -6.80 22.97
CA THR A 3 -1.36 -5.95 22.79
C THR A 3 -1.46 -4.78 23.76
N THR A 4 -0.34 -4.14 24.04
CA THR A 4 -0.24 -2.99 24.93
C THR A 4 0.21 -1.78 24.12
N VAL A 5 -0.27 -0.60 24.51
CA VAL A 5 0.22 0.66 23.96
C VAL A 5 1.69 0.84 24.35
N SER A 6 2.57 1.08 23.39
CA SER A 6 3.99 1.32 23.65
C SER A 6 4.21 2.66 24.38
N SER A 7 5.42 2.89 24.87
CA SER A 7 5.81 4.20 25.45
C SER A 7 5.68 5.36 24.47
N GLU A 8 5.74 5.07 23.16
CA GLU A 8 5.56 6.03 22.08
C GLU A 8 4.08 6.23 21.70
N GLY A 9 3.15 5.57 22.39
CA GLY A 9 1.71 5.66 22.12
C GLY A 9 1.21 4.75 21.00
N GLN A 10 2.04 3.82 20.49
CA GLN A 10 1.66 2.96 19.36
C GLN A 10 0.92 1.70 19.85
N ILE A 11 -0.12 1.28 19.12
CA ILE A 11 -0.71 -0.05 19.29
C ILE A 11 0.03 -1.02 18.35
N VAL A 12 0.82 -1.92 18.93
CA VAL A 12 1.58 -2.89 18.12
C VAL A 12 0.67 -4.03 17.71
N LEU A 13 0.45 -4.20 16.40
CA LEU A 13 -0.25 -5.39 15.90
C LEU A 13 0.58 -6.66 16.18
N PRO A 14 0.00 -7.66 16.87
CA PRO A 14 0.66 -8.93 17.10
C PRO A 14 1.23 -9.55 15.82
N ALA A 15 2.42 -10.16 15.92
CA ALA A 15 3.13 -10.71 14.77
C ALA A 15 2.33 -11.77 14.00
N GLU A 16 1.42 -12.47 14.66
CA GLU A 16 0.51 -13.44 14.02
C GLU A 16 -0.39 -12.78 12.99
N PHE A 17 -1.13 -11.72 13.36
CA PHE A 17 -1.99 -10.98 12.44
C PHE A 17 -1.19 -10.33 11.30
N ARG A 18 -0.01 -9.77 11.62
CA ARG A 18 0.87 -9.20 10.58
C ARG A 18 1.27 -10.24 9.53
N ARG A 19 1.56 -11.48 9.94
CA ARG A 19 1.91 -12.57 9.02
C ARG A 19 0.69 -13.07 8.24
N MET A 20 -0.45 -13.26 8.90
CA MET A 20 -1.69 -13.74 8.27
C MET A 20 -2.16 -12.78 7.18
N ASP A 21 -2.15 -11.47 7.47
CA ASP A 21 -2.73 -10.44 6.59
C ASP A 21 -1.67 -9.72 5.72
N ARG A 22 -0.40 -10.18 5.78
CA ARG A 22 0.76 -9.59 5.08
C ARG A 22 0.85 -8.08 5.29
N ILE A 23 0.82 -7.68 6.56
CA ILE A 23 0.91 -6.28 6.97
C ILE A 23 2.38 -5.91 7.06
N GLU A 24 2.79 -4.94 6.24
CA GLU A 24 4.16 -4.46 6.10
C GLU A 24 4.30 -3.03 6.64
N PRO A 25 5.49 -2.62 7.10
CA PRO A 25 5.75 -1.24 7.50
C PRO A 25 5.40 -0.24 6.39
N GLY A 26 4.79 0.88 6.75
CA GLY A 26 4.37 1.93 5.81
C GLY A 26 2.95 1.79 5.26
N GLN A 27 2.28 0.66 5.50
CA GLN A 27 0.87 0.51 5.13
C GLN A 27 -0.05 1.30 6.06
N GLU A 28 -1.07 1.92 5.47
CA GLU A 28 -1.99 2.80 6.18
C GLU A 28 -3.27 2.08 6.63
N PHE A 29 -3.80 2.53 7.77
CA PHE A 29 -5.07 2.05 8.32
C PHE A 29 -5.92 3.25 8.72
N ASP A 30 -7.21 3.20 8.35
CA ASP A 30 -8.21 4.06 8.97
C ASP A 30 -8.48 3.58 10.40
N VAL A 31 -8.53 4.53 11.33
CA VAL A 31 -8.84 4.29 12.73
C VAL A 31 -10.19 4.91 13.04
N GLU A 32 -11.18 4.07 13.32
CA GLU A 32 -12.53 4.49 13.67
C GLU A 32 -12.84 4.12 15.12
N ARG A 33 -13.42 5.05 15.88
CA ARG A 33 -13.95 4.77 17.21
C ARG A 33 -15.41 4.34 17.08
N ILE A 34 -15.69 3.08 17.41
CA ILE A 34 -17.04 2.51 17.34
C ILE A 34 -17.79 2.79 18.64
N ASP A 35 -17.11 2.65 19.79
CA ASP A 35 -17.64 2.99 21.11
C ASP A 35 -16.49 3.41 22.06
N ARG A 36 -16.77 3.70 23.33
CA ARG A 36 -15.78 3.96 24.36
C ARG A 36 -14.97 2.71 24.67
N GLY A 37 -13.73 2.69 24.17
CA GLY A 37 -12.79 1.60 24.36
C GLY A 37 -12.72 0.66 23.16
N ASP A 38 -13.66 0.78 22.22
CA ASP A 38 -13.77 -0.06 21.05
C ASP A 38 -13.39 0.71 19.79
N TYR A 39 -12.31 0.25 19.16
CA TYR A 39 -11.73 0.85 17.97
C TYR A 39 -11.64 -0.17 16.85
N ARG A 40 -11.92 0.26 15.62
CA ARG A 40 -11.75 -0.54 14.42
C ARG A 40 -10.56 0.02 13.61
N LEU A 41 -9.68 -0.89 13.20
CA LEU A 41 -8.61 -0.61 12.25
C LEU A 41 -9.00 -1.22 10.90
N VAL A 42 -9.09 -0.39 9.86
CA VAL A 42 -9.40 -0.84 8.50
C VAL A 42 -8.20 -0.55 7.61
N ARG A 43 -7.60 -1.58 7.01
CA ARG A 43 -6.46 -1.40 6.10
C ARG A 43 -6.93 -0.58 4.89
N ARG A 44 -6.23 0.52 4.59
CA ARG A 44 -6.40 1.19 3.32
C ARG A 44 -5.69 0.39 2.24
N ALA A 45 -6.44 -0.02 1.23
CA ALA A 45 -5.84 -0.44 -0.02
C ALA A 45 -5.39 0.82 -0.75
N ALA A 46 -4.08 0.94 -0.99
CA ALA A 46 -3.59 1.84 -2.02
C ALA A 46 -4.35 1.52 -3.33
N PRO A 47 -4.85 2.52 -4.07
CA PRO A 47 -5.36 2.29 -5.40
C PRO A 47 -4.34 1.47 -6.21
N PRO A 48 -4.79 0.51 -7.03
CA PRO A 48 -3.89 -0.17 -7.94
C PRO A 48 -3.07 0.85 -8.73
N ASN A 49 -1.74 0.70 -8.73
CA ASN A 49 -0.78 1.60 -9.38
C ASN A 49 -0.58 2.98 -8.71
N GLU A 50 -1.02 3.18 -7.47
CA GLU A 50 -0.64 4.38 -6.70
C GLU A 50 0.90 4.47 -6.60
N GLY A 51 1.46 5.63 -6.95
CA GLY A 51 2.91 5.84 -7.00
C GLY A 51 3.61 5.30 -8.26
N ALA A 52 2.90 4.60 -9.16
CA ALA A 52 3.53 4.04 -10.36
C ALA A 52 4.01 5.12 -11.34
N ILE A 53 3.24 6.21 -11.48
CA ILE A 53 3.62 7.33 -12.34
C ILE A 53 4.85 8.03 -11.77
N GLU A 54 4.87 8.31 -10.47
CA GLU A 54 5.99 8.91 -9.76
C GLU A 54 7.25 8.05 -9.88
N TRP A 55 7.10 6.73 -9.78
CA TRP A 55 8.19 5.77 -9.98
C TRP A 55 8.73 5.77 -11.41
N LEU A 56 7.85 5.78 -12.42
CA LEU A 56 8.25 5.90 -13.83
C LEU A 56 8.94 7.25 -14.11
N LEU A 57 8.43 8.33 -13.52
CA LEU A 57 9.03 9.67 -13.62
C LEU A 57 10.30 9.81 -12.79
N ALA A 58 10.56 8.93 -11.82
CA ALA A 58 11.84 8.87 -11.12
C ALA A 58 12.94 8.19 -11.96
N CYS A 59 12.61 7.62 -13.13
CA CYS A 59 13.60 7.04 -14.02
C CYS A 59 14.71 8.06 -14.33
N PRO A 60 15.98 7.78 -13.99
CA PRO A 60 17.09 8.72 -14.13
C PRO A 60 17.45 8.98 -15.59
N GLN A 61 17.11 8.04 -16.49
CA GLN A 61 17.26 8.19 -17.92
C GLN A 61 15.92 8.61 -18.53
N LYS A 62 15.85 9.86 -19.00
CA LYS A 62 14.70 10.39 -19.73
C LYS A 62 14.73 9.93 -21.19
N ASP A 63 13.57 9.95 -21.83
CA ASP A 63 13.41 9.66 -23.26
C ASP A 63 13.88 8.26 -23.69
N PHE A 64 13.77 7.27 -22.79
CA PHE A 64 14.09 5.86 -23.10
C PHE A 64 13.11 5.23 -24.11
N PHE A 65 11.92 5.82 -24.28
CA PHE A 65 10.92 5.31 -25.21
C PHE A 65 11.40 5.47 -26.66
N VAL A 66 11.65 4.35 -27.33
CA VAL A 66 11.90 4.30 -28.77
C VAL A 66 10.61 3.82 -29.44
N PRO A 67 9.97 4.63 -30.30
CA PRO A 67 8.80 4.17 -31.04
C PRO A 67 9.21 3.01 -31.94
N ILE A 68 8.42 1.93 -31.89
CA ILE A 68 8.48 0.88 -32.90
C ILE A 68 7.51 1.25 -34.03
N ASP A 69 7.85 0.87 -35.26
CA ASP A 69 6.93 1.02 -36.38
C ASP A 69 5.66 0.22 -36.07
N SER A 70 4.52 0.91 -36.03
CA SER A 70 3.23 0.31 -35.70
C SER A 70 2.76 -0.48 -36.92
N GLU A 71 3.00 -1.79 -36.93
CA GLU A 71 2.32 -2.67 -37.89
C GLU A 71 0.87 -2.88 -37.44
N SER A 72 -0.07 -2.68 -38.37
CA SER A 72 -1.50 -2.85 -38.09
C SER A 72 -1.82 -4.29 -37.73
N THR A 73 -2.61 -4.49 -36.68
CA THR A 73 -3.15 -5.79 -36.29
C THR A 73 -4.42 -6.17 -37.06
N ASP A 74 -4.80 -5.40 -38.10
CA ASP A 74 -6.01 -5.64 -38.92
C ASP A 74 -6.05 -7.01 -39.62
N ALA A 75 -4.95 -7.77 -39.62
CA ALA A 75 -4.84 -9.07 -40.28
C ALA A 75 -4.89 -10.29 -39.32
N LEU A 76 -5.24 -10.12 -38.04
CA LEU A 76 -5.43 -11.23 -37.08
C LEU A 76 -6.91 -11.58 -36.84
#